data_AF-A0A7X7X900-F1
#
_entry.id   AF-A0A7X7X900-F1
#
_cell.length_a   1.000
_cell.length_b   1.000
_cell.length_c   1.000
_cell.angle_alpha   90.00
_cell.angle_beta   90.00
_cell.angle_gamma   90.00
#
_symmetry.space_group_name_H-M   'P 1'
#
loop_
_entity.id
_entity.type
_entity.pdbx_description
1 polymer ?
#
loop_
_entity_poly.entity_id
_entity_poly.type
_entity_poly.pdbx_seq_one_letter_code
_entity_poly.pdbx_strand_id
1 'polypeptide(L)'
;MTGLLPIRFPPAPGEAVTSYAARLAGANGLTAVTLWTRPLCSQPTTREVTRLATAAGITAADVRAATPFHYPTAVTGTKAKQSGGWLLNTPPWVCPTCTPTTGITHRDWVLALHPVCPTCGVLLTRDLHDTPTAAPAALLTLTADLAALAEAAITNRPARARLRRLRRLCTLVSQTLDDQWPPLTGDDDAAVRAAAAVTPWGGRPDSHPTAVAAVLLAVQHTWRSPTREDALIAAGWERLRSRPVAATHGAPSHFPKRPPDRTTSGATGNPAAVRWTPDGFTREDADRLAWVRRKVAQLRRTHGLAARHVPALLFLPGEDPLPPGALWWHRAEAAIALHMLLDTYRSGRVGSAASASHAFGTARTESSRLVDGITFDAGLTDADATLLLTAADHLIAEHLVDYQHRRDALRPHDPTLSALLRRLPAPPATPDWSPADLAYGWIWVHHTRGPLYTSTLTDLPTSTVLRFGRALDPEVRLALTDHAHTRLGGALDDAVPAAVVVPRLWDLA
;
A
#
# COMPACT_ATOMS: atom_id res chain seq x y z
N MET A 1 -2.97 34.93 -36.75
CA MET A 1 -2.13 33.92 -37.41
C MET A 1 -3.03 32.81 -37.90
N THR A 2 -3.13 32.64 -39.21
CA THR A 2 -4.05 31.69 -39.88
C THR A 2 -3.31 30.66 -40.74
N GLY A 3 -2.01 30.47 -40.50
CA GLY A 3 -1.18 29.50 -41.23
C GLY A 3 -0.20 28.75 -40.34
N LEU A 4 0.29 27.62 -40.84
CA LEU A 4 1.34 26.80 -40.23
C LEU A 4 2.64 27.60 -40.09
N LEU A 5 3.35 27.42 -38.97
CA LEU A 5 4.68 27.99 -38.77
C LEU A 5 5.72 27.29 -39.67
N PRO A 6 6.75 28.02 -40.13
CA PRO A 6 7.85 27.43 -40.90
C PRO A 6 8.62 26.33 -40.15
N ILE A 7 9.02 26.58 -38.90
CA ILE A 7 9.69 25.60 -38.05
C ILE A 7 8.67 24.96 -37.12
N ARG A 8 8.61 23.62 -37.14
CA ARG A 8 7.66 22.82 -36.37
C ARG A 8 8.36 21.61 -35.78
N PHE A 9 8.01 21.30 -34.54
CA PHE A 9 8.44 20.10 -33.84
C PHE A 9 7.35 19.72 -32.84
N PRO A 10 7.20 18.42 -32.51
CA PRO A 10 6.24 17.99 -31.50
C PRO A 10 6.68 18.45 -30.10
N PRO A 11 5.74 18.59 -29.14
CA PRO A 11 6.10 18.80 -27.74
C PRO A 11 6.89 17.61 -27.21
N ALA A 12 7.85 17.87 -26.32
CA ALA A 12 8.57 16.80 -25.64
C ALA A 12 7.65 16.05 -24.66
N PRO A 13 7.95 14.78 -24.31
CA PRO A 13 7.13 14.02 -23.36
C PRO A 13 6.97 14.76 -22.03
N GLY A 14 5.71 15.01 -21.64
CA GLY A 14 5.37 15.72 -20.40
C GLY A 14 5.68 17.21 -20.39
N GLU A 15 6.08 17.80 -21.52
CA GLU A 15 6.34 19.24 -21.64
C GLU A 15 5.06 20.06 -21.41
N ALA A 16 5.18 21.14 -20.65
CA ALA A 16 4.10 22.09 -20.44
C ALA A 16 3.77 22.84 -21.73
N VAL A 17 2.48 23.11 -21.99
CA VAL A 17 2.03 23.88 -23.15
C VAL A 17 2.68 25.28 -23.22
N THR A 18 2.96 25.89 -22.07
CA THR A 18 3.65 27.19 -21.98
C THR A 18 5.12 27.08 -22.39
N SER A 19 5.81 26.00 -22.02
CA SER A 19 7.18 25.70 -22.46
C SER A 19 7.22 25.44 -23.96
N TYR A 20 6.34 24.58 -24.43
CA TYR A 20 6.25 24.22 -25.85
C TYR A 20 5.96 25.45 -26.72
N ALA A 21 4.97 26.27 -26.34
CA ALA A 21 4.62 27.48 -27.08
C ALA A 21 5.77 28.50 -27.08
N ALA A 22 6.52 28.65 -25.97
CA ALA A 22 7.66 29.55 -25.91
C ALA A 22 8.81 29.08 -26.82
N ARG A 23 9.14 27.78 -26.80
CA ARG A 23 10.17 27.20 -27.68
C ARG A 23 9.79 27.29 -29.15
N LEU A 24 8.54 26.96 -29.48
CA LEU A 24 8.04 27.03 -30.86
C LEU A 24 8.01 28.48 -31.37
N ALA A 25 7.60 29.43 -30.53
CA ALA A 25 7.63 30.85 -30.86
C ALA A 25 9.08 31.32 -31.08
N GLY A 26 9.99 31.02 -30.15
CA GLY A 26 11.40 31.39 -30.24
C GLY A 26 12.09 30.84 -31.49
N ALA A 27 11.82 29.58 -31.86
CA ALA A 27 12.34 28.97 -33.08
C ALA A 27 11.87 29.70 -34.37
N ASN A 28 10.73 30.39 -34.31
CA ASN A 28 10.18 31.14 -35.44
C ASN A 28 10.37 32.67 -35.29
N GLY A 29 11.21 33.13 -34.36
CA GLY A 29 11.43 34.57 -34.13
C GLY A 29 10.22 35.32 -33.57
N LEU A 30 9.27 34.61 -32.95
CA LEU A 30 8.06 35.15 -32.35
C LEU A 30 8.16 35.18 -30.82
N THR A 31 7.26 35.94 -30.21
CA THR A 31 7.11 35.91 -28.74
C THR A 31 6.12 34.83 -28.31
N ALA A 32 6.31 34.25 -27.12
CA ALA A 32 5.44 33.20 -26.59
C ALA A 32 3.95 33.63 -26.55
N VAL A 33 3.69 34.90 -26.20
CA VAL A 33 2.35 35.52 -26.13
C VAL A 33 1.62 35.45 -27.48
N THR A 34 2.34 35.44 -28.60
CA THR A 34 1.76 35.30 -29.94
C THR A 34 1.05 33.95 -30.12
N LEU A 35 1.59 32.88 -29.53
CA LEU A 35 1.05 31.53 -29.63
C LEU A 35 0.19 31.15 -28.42
N TRP A 36 0.59 31.53 -27.22
CA TRP A 36 -0.05 31.17 -25.97
C TRP A 36 0.07 32.29 -24.92
N THR A 37 -1.08 32.76 -24.42
CA THR A 37 -1.15 33.90 -23.47
C THR A 37 -1.54 33.48 -22.07
N ARG A 38 -2.06 32.26 -21.92
CA ARG A 38 -2.72 31.84 -20.68
C ARG A 38 -1.73 31.17 -19.73
N PRO A 39 -1.76 31.47 -18.42
CA PRO A 39 -0.97 30.74 -17.44
C PRO A 39 -1.30 29.25 -17.44
N LEU A 40 -0.31 28.40 -17.15
CA LEU A 40 -0.47 26.94 -17.17
C LEU A 40 -1.58 26.42 -16.24
N CYS A 41 -1.79 27.09 -15.09
CA CYS A 41 -2.82 26.74 -14.10
C CYS A 41 -4.25 27.15 -14.48
N SER A 42 -4.44 27.76 -15.66
CA SER A 42 -5.74 28.26 -16.13
C SER A 42 -6.30 27.43 -17.29
N GLN A 43 -7.60 27.14 -17.24
CA GLN A 43 -8.24 26.27 -18.24
C GLN A 43 -8.13 26.90 -19.65
N PRO A 44 -7.59 26.16 -20.64
CA PRO A 44 -7.46 26.70 -21.99
C PRO A 44 -8.82 26.78 -22.69
N THR A 45 -8.98 27.80 -23.52
CA THR A 45 -10.14 27.95 -24.40
C THR A 45 -9.96 27.11 -25.67
N THR A 46 -11.07 26.70 -26.30
CA THR A 46 -11.02 25.99 -27.59
C THR A 46 -10.25 26.77 -28.64
N ARG A 47 -10.40 28.10 -28.67
CA ARG A 47 -9.69 28.98 -29.62
C ARG A 47 -8.18 28.96 -29.42
N GLU A 48 -7.69 29.01 -28.18
CA GLU A 48 -6.26 28.95 -27.88
C GLU A 48 -5.67 27.60 -28.30
N VAL A 49 -6.37 26.50 -27.99
CA VAL A 49 -5.97 25.14 -28.37
C VAL A 49 -5.90 24.99 -29.89
N THR A 50 -6.95 25.39 -30.61
CA THR A 50 -6.99 25.30 -32.08
C THR A 50 -5.91 26.17 -32.70
N ARG A 51 -5.70 27.39 -32.21
CA ARG A 51 -4.66 28.29 -32.73
C ARG A 51 -3.27 27.68 -32.61
N LEU A 52 -2.91 27.14 -31.44
CA LEU A 52 -1.60 26.52 -31.25
C LEU A 52 -1.46 25.24 -32.09
N ALA A 53 -2.50 24.40 -32.10
CA ALA A 53 -2.53 23.17 -32.90
C ALA A 53 -2.30 23.45 -34.40
N THR A 54 -3.02 24.43 -34.96
CA THR A 54 -2.86 24.85 -36.36
C THR A 54 -1.50 25.48 -36.63
N ALA A 55 -0.98 26.32 -35.73
CA ALA A 55 0.33 26.94 -35.91
C ALA A 55 1.46 25.89 -35.89
N ALA A 56 1.37 24.92 -34.98
CA ALA A 56 2.35 23.86 -34.79
C ALA A 56 2.22 22.68 -35.77
N GLY A 57 1.06 22.52 -36.43
CA GLY A 57 0.77 21.35 -37.25
C GLY A 57 0.58 20.06 -36.44
N ILE A 58 0.06 20.17 -35.21
CA ILE A 58 -0.25 19.04 -34.32
C ILE A 58 -1.75 18.98 -34.02
N THR A 59 -2.21 17.93 -33.36
CA THR A 59 -3.63 17.81 -33.05
C THR A 59 -4.04 18.68 -31.86
N ALA A 60 -5.32 19.05 -31.80
CA ALA A 60 -5.88 19.69 -30.61
C ALA A 60 -5.79 18.80 -29.35
N ALA A 61 -5.73 17.47 -29.53
CA ALA A 61 -5.55 16.53 -28.43
C ALA A 61 -4.14 16.62 -27.84
N ASP A 62 -3.11 16.72 -28.67
CA ASP A 62 -1.71 16.87 -28.23
C ASP A 62 -1.51 18.17 -27.44
N VAL A 63 -2.09 19.27 -27.92
CA VAL A 63 -2.06 20.55 -27.20
C VAL A 63 -2.76 20.44 -25.84
N ARG A 64 -3.92 19.75 -25.77
CA ARG A 64 -4.62 19.53 -24.50
C ARG A 64 -3.82 18.63 -23.55
N ALA A 65 -3.17 17.60 -24.08
CA ALA A 65 -2.31 16.70 -23.32
C ALA A 65 -1.13 17.43 -22.69
N ALA A 66 -0.61 18.49 -23.31
CA ALA A 66 0.41 19.37 -22.75
C ALA A 66 -0.11 20.34 -21.65
N THR A 67 -1.42 20.31 -21.34
CA THR A 67 -2.02 21.12 -20.26
C THR A 67 -2.42 20.24 -19.07
N PRO A 68 -2.38 20.74 -17.82
CA PRO A 68 -2.83 19.96 -16.67
C PRO A 68 -4.34 19.62 -16.74
N PHE A 69 -5.11 20.30 -17.60
CA PHE A 69 -6.53 20.05 -17.85
C PHE A 69 -6.81 18.84 -18.74
N HIS A 70 -5.77 18.12 -19.14
CA HIS A 70 -5.89 16.73 -19.59
C HIS A 70 -6.42 15.83 -18.46
N TYR A 71 -6.07 16.13 -17.21
CA TYR A 71 -6.52 15.36 -16.05
C TYR A 71 -7.96 15.71 -15.65
N PRO A 72 -8.68 14.75 -15.03
CA PRO A 72 -10.04 14.99 -14.54
C PRO A 72 -10.07 16.03 -13.40
N THR A 73 -11.26 16.49 -13.06
CA THR A 73 -11.50 17.46 -11.96
C THR A 73 -11.05 16.96 -10.57
N ALA A 74 -10.81 15.65 -10.41
CA ALA A 74 -10.18 15.12 -9.20
C ALA A 74 -8.71 15.59 -9.03
N VAL A 75 -8.05 15.91 -10.14
CA VAL A 75 -6.69 16.46 -10.19
C VAL A 75 -6.74 17.98 -10.31
N THR A 76 -7.54 18.52 -11.21
CA THR A 76 -7.54 19.98 -11.51
C THR A 76 -8.49 20.81 -10.64
N GLY A 77 -9.38 20.18 -9.88
CA GLY A 77 -10.41 20.88 -9.12
C GLY A 77 -11.59 21.32 -9.98
N THR A 78 -12.61 21.90 -9.34
CA THR A 78 -13.86 22.32 -10.01
C THR A 78 -13.79 23.77 -10.51
N LYS A 79 -14.47 24.06 -11.63
CA LYS A 79 -14.37 25.37 -12.34
C LYS A 79 -14.80 26.59 -11.51
N ALA A 80 -15.76 26.45 -10.59
CA ALA A 80 -16.35 27.60 -9.89
C ALA A 80 -15.46 28.18 -8.77
N LYS A 81 -14.54 27.37 -8.20
CA LYS A 81 -13.68 27.79 -7.08
C LYS A 81 -12.24 27.27 -7.16
N GLN A 82 -11.91 26.44 -8.16
CA GLN A 82 -10.66 25.67 -8.26
C GLN A 82 -10.28 25.04 -6.91
N SER A 83 -11.29 24.55 -6.19
CA SER A 83 -11.15 24.01 -4.84
C SER A 83 -11.20 22.48 -4.86
N GLY A 84 -10.40 21.86 -3.99
CA GLY A 84 -10.35 20.40 -3.81
C GLY A 84 -9.58 19.63 -4.89
N GLY A 85 -8.85 20.33 -5.76
CA GLY A 85 -7.86 19.76 -6.67
C GLY A 85 -6.42 19.95 -6.18
N TRP A 86 -5.48 19.53 -7.00
CA TRP A 86 -4.04 19.51 -6.76
C TRP A 86 -3.29 20.65 -7.47
N LEU A 87 -3.96 21.47 -8.27
CA LEU A 87 -3.36 22.65 -8.90
C LEU A 87 -2.83 23.63 -7.86
N LEU A 88 -1.58 24.06 -8.03
CA LEU A 88 -0.94 25.08 -7.21
C LEU A 88 -1.60 26.44 -7.38
N ASN A 89 -1.46 27.31 -6.37
CA ASN A 89 -1.95 28.68 -6.41
C ASN A 89 -0.93 29.70 -6.98
N THR A 90 0.15 29.21 -7.59
CA THR A 90 1.31 29.99 -8.01
C THR A 90 1.78 29.58 -9.41
N PRO A 91 2.76 30.28 -9.98
CA PRO A 91 3.47 29.78 -11.16
C PRO A 91 3.96 28.33 -10.95
N PRO A 92 4.09 27.55 -12.04
CA PRO A 92 4.60 26.20 -11.96
C PRO A 92 6.01 26.20 -11.37
N TRP A 93 6.33 25.13 -10.64
CA TRP A 93 7.69 24.92 -10.18
C TRP A 93 8.63 24.65 -11.35
N VAL A 94 9.91 24.82 -11.09
CA VAL A 94 10.99 24.58 -12.06
C VAL A 94 12.04 23.66 -11.46
N CYS A 95 12.77 22.96 -12.31
CA CYS A 95 13.91 22.17 -11.87
C CYS A 95 15.18 23.01 -12.04
N PRO A 96 15.91 23.35 -10.96
CA PRO A 96 17.11 24.19 -11.05
C PRO A 96 18.28 23.50 -11.78
N THR A 97 18.19 22.19 -12.03
CA THR A 97 19.21 21.42 -12.75
C THR A 97 18.83 21.16 -14.22
N CYS A 98 17.64 20.59 -14.46
CA CYS A 98 17.23 20.19 -15.80
C CYS A 98 16.77 21.37 -16.65
N THR A 99 16.03 22.33 -16.09
CA THR A 99 15.42 23.41 -16.90
C THR A 99 16.46 24.35 -17.52
N PRO A 100 17.55 24.75 -16.83
CA PRO A 100 18.61 25.54 -17.47
C PRO A 100 19.28 24.80 -18.64
N THR A 101 19.41 23.47 -18.55
CA THR A 101 20.07 22.64 -19.56
C THR A 101 19.18 22.38 -20.77
N THR A 102 17.89 22.12 -20.55
CA THR A 102 16.96 21.71 -21.62
C THR A 102 16.09 22.84 -22.13
N GLY A 103 15.92 23.91 -21.35
CA GLY A 103 14.91 24.95 -21.60
C GLY A 103 13.47 24.47 -21.44
N ILE A 104 13.24 23.27 -20.91
CA ILE A 104 11.92 22.64 -20.82
C ILE A 104 11.39 22.71 -19.38
N THR A 105 10.11 23.08 -19.26
CA THR A 105 9.34 22.89 -18.03
C THR A 105 8.25 21.84 -18.23
N HIS A 106 7.98 21.05 -17.19
CA HIS A 106 6.98 19.98 -17.26
C HIS A 106 5.58 20.46 -16.87
N ARG A 107 4.59 19.89 -17.54
CA ARG A 107 3.16 20.11 -17.28
C ARG A 107 2.79 19.85 -15.82
N ASP A 108 3.34 18.77 -15.25
CA ASP A 108 2.90 18.24 -13.95
C ASP A 108 3.50 18.99 -12.75
N TRP A 109 4.49 19.84 -12.98
CA TRP A 109 5.11 20.69 -11.94
C TRP A 109 4.21 21.82 -11.46
N VAL A 110 3.00 21.95 -12.02
CA VAL A 110 1.93 22.82 -11.51
C VAL A 110 0.96 22.08 -10.57
N LEU A 111 1.24 20.80 -10.27
CA LEU A 111 0.45 19.97 -9.37
C LEU A 111 1.23 19.71 -8.08
N ALA A 112 0.58 19.86 -6.94
CA ALA A 112 1.08 19.47 -5.63
C ALA A 112 1.19 17.94 -5.42
N LEU A 113 1.39 17.20 -6.51
CA LEU A 113 1.72 15.78 -6.57
C LEU A 113 3.19 15.56 -6.95
N HIS A 114 3.86 16.59 -7.49
CA HIS A 114 5.20 16.48 -8.06
C HIS A 114 6.18 17.52 -7.49
N PRO A 115 6.54 17.48 -6.19
CA PRO A 115 7.50 18.42 -5.61
C PRO A 115 8.96 18.15 -6.03
N VAL A 116 9.20 17.12 -6.85
CA VAL A 116 10.54 16.65 -7.25
C VAL A 116 10.63 16.48 -8.76
N CYS A 117 11.82 16.66 -9.31
CA CYS A 117 12.13 16.34 -10.70
C CYS A 117 12.36 14.83 -10.84
N PRO A 118 11.59 14.10 -11.66
CA PRO A 118 11.77 12.65 -11.82
C PRO A 118 13.08 12.29 -12.54
N THR A 119 13.65 13.21 -13.31
CA THR A 119 14.85 12.96 -14.14
C THR A 119 16.13 13.01 -13.33
N CYS A 120 16.29 14.03 -12.47
CA CYS A 120 17.52 14.24 -11.70
C CYS A 120 17.35 14.08 -10.18
N GLY A 121 16.12 13.83 -9.71
CA GLY A 121 15.84 13.51 -8.31
C GLY A 121 15.99 14.68 -7.33
N VAL A 122 16.04 15.92 -7.80
CA VAL A 122 16.10 17.12 -6.94
C VAL A 122 14.71 17.64 -6.61
N LEU A 123 14.56 18.30 -5.46
CA LEU A 123 13.38 19.11 -5.14
C LEU A 123 13.24 20.22 -6.17
N LEU A 124 12.02 20.44 -6.64
CA LEU A 124 11.71 21.57 -7.50
C LEU A 124 11.75 22.86 -6.67
N THR A 125 11.89 23.97 -7.37
CA THR A 125 12.04 25.31 -6.79
C THR A 125 11.06 26.28 -7.43
N ARG A 126 10.92 27.47 -6.85
CA ARG A 126 10.11 28.54 -7.44
C ARG A 126 10.93 29.40 -8.40
N ASP A 127 12.25 29.48 -8.17
CA ASP A 127 13.20 30.18 -9.03
C ASP A 127 14.24 29.20 -9.59
N LEU A 128 14.69 29.43 -10.82
CA LEU A 128 15.73 28.64 -11.48
C LEU A 128 17.10 28.79 -10.83
N HIS A 129 17.34 29.90 -10.12
CA HIS A 129 18.62 30.20 -9.48
C HIS A 129 18.72 29.66 -8.05
N ASP A 130 17.66 29.03 -7.54
CA ASP A 130 17.67 28.39 -6.23
C ASP A 130 18.65 27.20 -6.20
N THR A 131 19.31 27.00 -5.06
CA THR A 131 20.31 25.92 -4.92
C THR A 131 19.63 24.54 -5.02
N PRO A 132 20.08 23.64 -5.91
CA PRO A 132 19.51 22.30 -6.02
C PRO A 132 19.66 21.53 -4.71
N THR A 133 18.56 20.94 -4.24
CA THR A 133 18.56 20.07 -3.05
C THR A 133 18.09 18.68 -3.46
N ALA A 134 18.88 17.64 -3.14
CA ALA A 134 18.51 16.26 -3.42
C ALA A 134 17.23 15.88 -2.65
N ALA A 135 16.30 15.19 -3.33
CA ALA A 135 15.09 14.71 -2.68
C ALA A 135 15.33 13.38 -1.96
N PRO A 136 14.65 13.12 -0.82
CA PRO A 136 14.67 11.81 -0.19
C PRO A 136 14.14 10.71 -1.12
N ALA A 137 14.72 9.51 -1.03
CA ALA A 137 14.30 8.36 -1.86
C ALA A 137 12.82 7.99 -1.66
N ALA A 138 12.30 8.15 -0.44
CA ALA A 138 10.89 7.95 -0.12
C ALA A 138 9.99 8.93 -0.90
N LEU A 139 10.40 10.19 -1.01
CA LEU A 139 9.65 11.21 -1.75
C LEU A 139 9.66 10.96 -3.25
N LEU A 140 10.79 10.50 -3.81
CA LEU A 140 10.89 10.11 -5.22
C LEU A 140 9.94 8.96 -5.54
N THR A 141 9.95 7.91 -4.72
CA THR A 141 9.06 6.75 -4.85
C THR A 141 7.60 7.19 -4.76
N LEU A 142 7.25 7.99 -3.74
CA LEU A 142 5.90 8.49 -3.55
C LEU A 142 5.44 9.33 -4.75
N THR A 143 6.28 10.22 -5.26
CA THR A 143 5.95 11.08 -6.40
C THR A 143 5.73 10.26 -7.68
N ALA A 144 6.51 9.20 -7.90
CA ALA A 144 6.30 8.29 -9.02
C ALA A 144 4.95 7.56 -8.92
N ASP A 145 4.58 7.09 -7.72
CA ASP A 145 3.29 6.43 -7.50
C ASP A 145 2.11 7.40 -7.67
N LEU A 146 2.26 8.66 -7.23
CA LEU A 146 1.25 9.70 -7.41
C LEU A 146 1.10 10.12 -8.88
N ALA A 147 2.20 10.16 -9.64
CA ALA A 147 2.19 10.39 -11.08
C ALA A 147 1.39 9.31 -11.80
N ALA A 148 1.70 8.04 -11.52
CA ALA A 148 0.98 6.90 -12.09
C ALA A 148 -0.51 6.91 -11.72
N LEU A 149 -0.84 7.31 -10.47
CA LEU A 149 -2.22 7.43 -10.02
C LEU A 149 -2.98 8.57 -10.73
N ALA A 150 -2.32 9.70 -11.00
CA ALA A 150 -2.90 10.82 -11.74
C ALA A 150 -3.21 10.44 -13.20
N GLU A 151 -2.28 9.74 -13.86
CA GLU A 151 -2.50 9.18 -15.20
C GLU A 151 -3.64 8.16 -15.22
N ALA A 152 -3.64 7.20 -14.30
CA ALA A 152 -4.73 6.23 -14.18
C ALA A 152 -6.09 6.90 -13.97
N ALA A 153 -6.15 8.03 -13.25
CA ALA A 153 -7.38 8.75 -12.99
C ALA A 153 -8.05 9.31 -14.25
N ILE A 154 -7.34 9.46 -15.37
CA ILE A 154 -7.93 9.89 -16.65
C ILE A 154 -9.09 8.97 -17.03
N THR A 155 -8.93 7.65 -16.88
CA THR A 155 -9.94 6.65 -17.27
C THR A 155 -10.58 5.94 -16.07
N ASN A 156 -9.88 5.84 -14.93
CA ASN A 156 -10.27 5.00 -13.80
C ASN A 156 -10.98 5.80 -12.67
N ARG A 157 -12.24 5.45 -12.37
CA ARG A 157 -13.03 6.10 -11.30
C ARG A 157 -12.46 5.87 -9.88
N PRO A 158 -12.11 4.63 -9.47
CA PRO A 158 -11.38 4.38 -8.23
C PRO A 158 -10.14 5.26 -8.02
N ALA A 159 -9.30 5.43 -9.05
CA ALA A 159 -8.12 6.30 -8.97
C ALA A 159 -8.50 7.77 -8.66
N ARG A 160 -9.56 8.28 -9.28
CA ARG A 160 -10.11 9.62 -8.98
C ARG A 160 -10.58 9.73 -7.52
N ALA A 161 -11.24 8.70 -7.00
CA ALA A 161 -11.70 8.69 -5.61
C ALA A 161 -10.51 8.71 -4.63
N ARG A 162 -9.46 7.94 -4.93
CA ARG A 162 -8.24 7.87 -4.14
C ARG A 162 -7.51 9.22 -4.08
N LEU A 163 -7.37 9.91 -5.21
CA LEU A 163 -6.78 11.27 -5.25
C LEU A 163 -7.59 12.30 -4.47
N ARG A 164 -8.92 12.23 -4.48
CA ARG A 164 -9.77 13.13 -3.68
C ARG A 164 -9.63 12.84 -2.18
N ARG A 165 -9.56 11.56 -1.81
CA ARG A 165 -9.35 11.11 -0.42
C ARG A 165 -8.02 11.62 0.09
N LEU A 166 -6.95 11.36 -0.66
CA LEU A 166 -5.59 11.85 -0.36
C LEU A 166 -5.55 13.39 -0.25
N ARG A 167 -6.19 14.14 -1.16
CA ARG A 167 -6.22 15.61 -1.11
C ARG A 167 -6.81 16.14 0.19
N ARG A 168 -7.84 15.48 0.72
CA ARG A 168 -8.47 15.83 2.00
C ARG A 168 -7.54 15.55 3.18
N LEU A 169 -6.81 14.44 3.15
CA LEU A 169 -5.80 14.15 4.17
C LEU A 169 -4.69 15.19 4.16
N CYS A 170 -4.17 15.54 2.99
CA CYS A 170 -3.15 16.60 2.89
C CYS A 170 -3.68 17.95 3.40
N THR A 171 -4.96 18.29 3.16
CA THR A 171 -5.58 19.48 3.80
C THR A 171 -5.45 19.39 5.32
N LEU A 172 -5.90 18.29 5.91
CA LEU A 172 -5.91 18.11 7.35
C LEU A 172 -4.50 18.21 7.92
N VAL A 173 -3.56 17.47 7.33
CA VAL A 173 -2.16 17.45 7.76
C VAL A 173 -1.53 18.83 7.64
N SER A 174 -1.71 19.55 6.53
CA SER A 174 -1.13 20.90 6.39
C SER A 174 -1.59 21.89 7.47
N GLN A 175 -2.74 21.65 8.10
CA GLN A 175 -3.29 22.49 9.17
C GLN A 175 -2.79 22.04 10.55
N THR A 176 -2.35 20.78 10.69
CA THR A 176 -2.00 20.16 11.98
C THR A 176 -0.54 19.77 12.10
N LEU A 177 0.23 19.89 11.01
CA LEU A 177 1.67 19.65 10.97
C LEU A 177 2.36 20.70 11.83
N ASP A 178 3.06 20.24 12.86
CA ASP A 178 3.83 21.02 13.81
C ASP A 178 5.08 20.24 14.25
N ASP A 179 5.88 20.84 15.13
CA ASP A 179 7.08 20.24 15.73
C ASP A 179 6.79 19.00 16.60
N GLN A 180 5.51 18.78 16.97
CA GLN A 180 5.03 17.61 17.70
C GLN A 180 4.37 16.57 16.78
N TRP A 181 4.48 16.74 15.46
CA TRP A 181 4.08 15.72 14.50
C TRP A 181 5.07 14.53 14.58
N PRO A 182 4.61 13.27 14.44
CA PRO A 182 5.48 12.10 14.40
C PRO A 182 6.83 12.34 13.71
N PRO A 183 7.96 11.92 14.33
CA PRO A 183 9.20 11.81 13.57
C PRO A 183 9.00 10.81 12.44
N LEU A 184 9.26 11.25 11.20
CA LEU A 184 9.34 10.35 10.05
C LEU A 184 10.52 9.40 10.31
N THR A 185 10.29 8.09 10.30
CA THR A 185 11.35 7.11 10.57
C THR A 185 12.42 7.17 9.47
N GLY A 186 13.68 7.48 9.82
CA GLY A 186 14.83 7.51 8.90
C GLY A 186 15.55 8.86 8.88
N ASP A 187 16.58 9.01 8.05
CA ASP A 187 17.39 10.25 7.85
C ASP A 187 16.58 11.49 7.35
N ASP A 188 15.26 11.47 7.46
CA ASP A 188 14.30 12.46 6.97
C ASP A 188 14.04 13.63 7.95
N ASP A 189 14.74 13.67 9.09
CA ASP A 189 14.64 14.73 10.12
C ASP A 189 14.88 16.14 9.56
N ALA A 190 15.62 16.30 8.47
CA ALA A 190 15.85 17.60 7.83
C ALA A 190 14.64 18.09 7.03
N ALA A 191 13.92 17.19 6.36
CA ALA A 191 12.72 17.51 5.58
C ALA A 191 11.52 17.86 6.48
N VAL A 192 11.42 17.21 7.64
CA VAL A 192 10.42 17.52 8.69
C VAL A 192 10.72 18.86 9.37
N ARG A 193 11.99 19.18 9.64
CA ARG A 193 12.37 20.49 10.24
C ARG A 193 12.10 21.69 9.32
N ALA A 194 12.10 21.48 7.99
CA ALA A 194 11.67 22.51 7.02
C ALA A 194 10.14 22.72 6.97
N ALA A 195 9.35 21.85 7.62
CA ALA A 195 7.88 21.94 7.67
C ALA A 195 7.35 23.09 8.54
N ALA A 196 8.20 23.72 9.36
CA ALA A 196 7.83 24.87 10.20
C ALA A 196 7.34 26.09 9.40
N ALA A 197 7.50 26.10 8.07
CA ALA A 197 7.05 27.14 7.16
C ALA A 197 5.83 26.75 6.31
N VAL A 198 5.16 25.61 6.57
CA VAL A 198 4.02 25.14 5.77
C VAL A 198 2.83 26.09 5.96
N THR A 199 2.38 26.70 4.88
CA THR A 199 1.12 27.46 4.88
C THR A 199 -0.03 26.46 4.88
N PRO A 200 -1.05 26.63 5.73
CA PRO A 200 -2.15 25.69 5.78
C PRO A 200 -2.88 25.62 4.42
N TRP A 201 -3.08 24.41 3.89
CA TRP A 201 -3.76 24.25 2.62
C TRP A 201 -5.24 24.60 2.80
N GLY A 202 -5.71 25.56 2.02
CA GLY A 202 -7.13 25.89 1.92
C GLY A 202 -7.79 25.16 0.75
N GLY A 203 -8.57 25.90 -0.04
CA GLY A 203 -9.14 25.40 -1.30
C GLY A 203 -8.08 24.87 -2.28
N ARG A 204 -6.85 25.40 -2.22
CA ARG A 204 -5.68 24.97 -3.01
C ARG A 204 -4.51 24.54 -2.13
N PRO A 205 -3.61 23.68 -2.63
CA PRO A 205 -2.35 23.33 -1.96
C PRO A 205 -1.41 24.53 -1.82
N ASP A 206 -0.43 24.40 -0.92
CA ASP A 206 0.69 25.34 -0.79
C ASP A 206 1.49 25.44 -2.10
N SER A 207 2.07 26.62 -2.31
CA SER A 207 2.95 26.96 -3.42
C SER A 207 4.41 26.57 -3.23
N HIS A 208 4.84 26.23 -2.02
CA HIS A 208 6.25 25.93 -1.75
C HIS A 208 6.53 24.42 -1.92
N PRO A 209 7.47 24.01 -2.81
CA PRO A 209 7.79 22.60 -3.07
C PRO A 209 8.14 21.82 -1.79
N THR A 210 8.99 22.39 -0.93
CA THR A 210 9.39 21.78 0.35
C THR A 210 8.22 21.58 1.31
N ALA A 211 7.30 22.55 1.38
CA ALA A 211 6.11 22.44 2.22
C ALA A 211 5.18 21.33 1.71
N VAL A 212 5.01 21.24 0.38
CA VAL A 212 4.24 20.16 -0.23
C VAL A 212 4.91 18.81 0.00
N ALA A 213 6.23 18.71 -0.17
CA ALA A 213 7.00 17.51 0.10
C ALA A 213 6.80 17.01 1.53
N ALA A 214 6.89 17.91 2.52
CA ALA A 214 6.67 17.57 3.93
C ALA A 214 5.25 17.01 4.17
N VAL A 215 4.22 17.66 3.62
CA VAL A 215 2.83 17.18 3.73
C VAL A 215 2.64 15.82 3.06
N LEU A 216 3.22 15.62 1.86
CA LEU A 216 3.13 14.36 1.13
C LEU A 216 3.82 13.22 1.88
N LEU A 217 5.02 13.45 2.42
CA LEU A 217 5.73 12.49 3.26
C LEU A 217 4.93 12.15 4.52
N ALA A 218 4.33 13.15 5.17
CA ALA A 218 3.50 12.94 6.36
C ALA A 218 2.26 12.06 6.09
N VAL A 219 1.72 12.06 4.87
CA VAL A 219 0.60 11.18 4.50
C VAL A 219 1.04 9.90 3.79
N GLN A 220 2.33 9.70 3.50
CA GLN A 220 2.80 8.68 2.57
C GLN A 220 2.35 7.25 2.92
N HIS A 221 2.28 6.95 4.21
CA HIS A 221 1.89 5.65 4.74
C HIS A 221 0.39 5.53 5.05
N THR A 222 -0.35 6.65 5.07
CA THR A 222 -1.76 6.70 5.50
C THR A 222 -2.72 6.45 4.33
N TRP A 223 -2.43 6.96 3.12
CA TRP A 223 -3.33 6.80 1.97
C TRP A 223 -3.35 5.39 1.34
N ARG A 224 -2.50 4.49 1.85
CA ARG A 224 -2.44 3.07 1.47
C ARG A 224 -3.13 2.15 2.49
N SER A 225 -3.61 2.67 3.62
CA SER A 225 -4.22 1.87 4.68
C SER A 225 -5.46 2.57 5.26
N PRO A 226 -6.67 1.99 5.14
CA PRO A 226 -7.88 2.60 5.68
C PRO A 226 -7.82 2.91 7.18
N THR A 227 -7.18 2.06 7.97
CA THR A 227 -7.06 2.23 9.43
C THR A 227 -6.13 3.37 9.81
N ARG A 228 -4.98 3.51 9.12
CA ARG A 228 -4.08 4.66 9.30
C ARG A 228 -4.73 5.97 8.87
N GLU A 229 -5.56 5.90 7.82
CA GLU A 229 -6.32 7.07 7.39
C GLU A 229 -7.31 7.53 8.47
N ASP A 230 -8.11 6.62 9.03
CA ASP A 230 -9.08 6.96 10.07
C ASP A 230 -8.38 7.50 11.34
N ALA A 231 -7.23 6.93 11.70
CA ALA A 231 -6.39 7.40 12.81
C ALA A 231 -5.85 8.81 12.56
N LEU A 232 -5.33 9.08 11.36
CA LEU A 232 -4.86 10.40 10.94
C LEU A 232 -5.98 11.43 10.97
N ILE A 233 -7.17 11.04 10.48
CA ILE A 233 -8.37 11.88 10.50
C ILE A 233 -8.74 12.24 11.95
N ALA A 234 -8.81 11.25 12.84
CA ALA A 234 -9.14 11.47 14.24
C ALA A 234 -8.12 12.36 14.96
N ALA A 235 -6.82 12.08 14.81
CA ALA A 235 -5.74 12.85 15.41
C ALA A 235 -5.71 14.30 14.91
N GLY A 236 -5.90 14.52 13.61
CA GLY A 236 -5.97 15.87 13.05
C GLY A 236 -7.19 16.64 13.58
N TRP A 237 -8.36 16.01 13.69
CA TRP A 237 -9.55 16.65 14.27
C TRP A 237 -9.43 16.95 15.77
N GLU A 238 -8.68 16.15 16.54
CA GLU A 238 -8.36 16.45 17.94
C GLU A 238 -7.42 17.67 18.04
N ARG A 239 -6.36 17.71 17.23
CA ARG A 239 -5.41 18.84 17.22
C ARG A 239 -6.05 20.16 16.80
N LEU A 240 -7.00 20.12 15.86
CA LEU A 240 -7.78 21.30 15.50
C LEU A 240 -8.68 21.81 16.64
N ARG A 241 -9.16 20.91 17.52
CA ARG A 241 -9.96 21.29 18.70
C ARG A 241 -9.12 21.95 19.79
N SER A 242 -7.85 21.57 19.93
CA SER A 242 -6.95 22.08 20.97
C SER A 242 -6.28 23.42 20.65
N ARG A 243 -6.43 23.98 19.44
CA ARG A 243 -5.82 25.27 19.06
C ARG A 243 -6.71 26.46 19.46
N PRO A 244 -6.19 27.51 20.13
CA PRO A 244 -7.01 28.61 20.69
C PRO A 244 -7.69 29.54 19.68
N VAL A 245 -7.48 29.38 18.37
CA VAL A 245 -8.10 30.25 17.35
C VAL A 245 -8.43 29.40 16.13
N ALA A 246 -9.63 28.83 16.08
CA ALA A 246 -10.43 28.61 14.86
C ALA A 246 -11.69 27.82 15.19
N ALA A 247 -12.64 28.46 15.89
CA ALA A 247 -14.05 28.20 15.60
C ALA A 247 -14.33 28.69 14.17
N THR A 248 -13.86 27.97 13.16
CA THR A 248 -14.19 28.27 11.76
C THR A 248 -15.49 27.56 11.44
N HIS A 249 -16.53 28.37 11.23
CA HIS A 249 -17.85 27.99 10.73
C HIS A 249 -17.78 26.86 9.70
N GLY A 250 -18.43 25.73 9.99
CA GLY A 250 -18.71 24.63 9.06
C GLY A 250 -17.48 24.10 8.31
N ALA A 251 -16.93 22.98 8.80
CA ALA A 251 -15.85 22.23 8.14
C ALA A 251 -16.05 22.22 6.61
N PRO A 252 -15.20 22.92 5.83
CA PRO A 252 -15.48 23.08 4.42
C PRO A 252 -15.31 21.73 3.69
N SER A 253 -15.98 21.57 2.54
CA SER A 253 -16.11 20.29 1.79
C SER A 253 -14.81 19.58 1.36
N HIS A 254 -13.67 20.20 1.63
CA HIS A 254 -12.31 19.72 1.35
C HIS A 254 -11.59 19.14 2.58
N PHE A 255 -12.25 19.05 3.74
CA PHE A 255 -11.80 18.25 4.87
C PHE A 255 -12.33 16.80 4.80
N PRO A 256 -11.64 15.83 5.42
CA PRO A 256 -12.23 14.54 5.69
C PRO A 256 -13.40 14.69 6.65
N LYS A 257 -14.41 13.81 6.54
CA LYS A 257 -15.55 13.84 7.46
C LYS A 257 -15.05 13.67 8.90
N ARG A 258 -15.59 14.48 9.81
CA ARG A 258 -15.29 14.37 11.24
C ARG A 258 -15.77 12.99 11.76
N PRO A 259 -14.94 12.25 12.52
CA PRO A 259 -15.41 11.06 13.22
C PRO A 259 -16.52 11.41 14.22
N PRO A 260 -17.49 10.52 14.47
CA PRO A 260 -18.50 10.76 15.51
C PRO A 260 -17.82 10.90 16.88
N ASP A 261 -18.28 11.86 17.70
CA ASP A 261 -17.75 12.07 19.05
C ASP A 261 -18.00 10.81 19.90
N ARG A 262 -16.92 10.12 20.28
CA ARG A 262 -16.97 9.00 21.25
C ARG A 262 -17.04 9.54 22.68
N THR A 263 -18.11 10.25 23.00
CA THR A 263 -18.43 10.66 24.38
C THR A 263 -19.88 10.35 24.69
N THR A 264 -20.23 9.07 24.67
CA THR A 264 -21.43 8.50 25.33
C THR A 264 -21.31 6.97 25.40
N SER A 265 -20.33 6.48 26.15
CA SER A 265 -20.48 5.24 26.93
C SER A 265 -19.46 5.28 28.05
N GLY A 266 -19.95 5.06 29.27
CA GLY A 266 -19.26 5.41 30.50
C GLY A 266 -17.94 4.67 30.70
N ALA A 267 -16.87 5.46 30.87
CA ALA A 267 -15.72 5.08 31.67
C ALA A 267 -15.19 6.37 32.30
N THR A 268 -15.52 6.59 33.56
CA THR A 268 -14.92 7.61 34.42
C THR A 268 -13.45 7.27 34.63
N GLY A 269 -12.60 7.78 33.75
CA GLY A 269 -11.14 7.72 33.85
C GLY A 269 -10.57 9.07 33.46
N ASN A 270 -9.80 9.67 34.36
CA ASN A 270 -9.20 11.00 34.27
C ASN A 270 -8.46 11.22 32.91
N PRO A 271 -8.77 12.26 32.11
CA PRO A 271 -8.28 12.41 30.73
C PRO A 271 -6.82 12.90 30.60
N ALA A 272 -6.05 12.97 31.68
CA ALA A 272 -4.69 13.50 31.69
C ALA A 272 -3.64 12.38 31.92
N ALA A 273 -3.41 11.50 30.94
CA ALA A 273 -2.19 10.67 30.86
C ALA A 273 -2.04 9.83 29.57
N VAL A 274 -2.93 9.90 28.57
CA VAL A 274 -2.74 9.12 27.34
C VAL A 274 -1.82 9.90 26.39
N ARG A 275 -0.51 9.77 26.61
CA ARG A 275 0.51 10.26 25.67
C ARG A 275 0.51 9.34 24.44
N TRP A 276 -0.26 9.72 23.44
CA TRP A 276 -0.46 9.00 22.18
C TRP A 276 0.83 9.00 21.35
N THR A 277 1.29 7.83 20.91
CA THR A 277 2.33 7.71 19.87
C THR A 277 1.69 7.57 18.49
N PRO A 278 2.37 8.02 17.43
CA PRO A 278 1.71 8.51 16.21
C PRO A 278 1.08 7.45 15.28
N ASP A 279 1.15 6.17 15.64
CA ASP A 279 0.61 5.04 14.88
C ASP A 279 -0.71 4.49 15.49
N GLY A 280 -1.29 5.17 16.47
CA GLY A 280 -2.45 4.69 17.22
C GLY A 280 -2.16 3.48 18.11
N PHE A 281 -0.89 3.13 18.24
CA PHE A 281 -0.36 2.28 19.27
C PHE A 281 -0.07 3.13 20.51
N THR A 282 -0.49 2.61 21.65
CA THR A 282 -0.21 3.15 22.98
C THR A 282 1.19 2.72 23.41
N ARG A 283 1.73 3.35 24.47
CA ARG A 283 2.96 2.87 25.12
C ARG A 283 2.83 1.40 25.56
N GLU A 284 1.65 0.99 26.00
CA GLU A 284 1.36 -0.39 26.37
C GLU A 284 1.51 -1.33 25.15
N ASP A 285 1.08 -0.92 23.97
CA ASP A 285 1.26 -1.70 22.75
C ASP A 285 2.75 -1.83 22.35
N ALA A 286 3.55 -0.78 22.56
CA ALA A 286 5.01 -0.82 22.36
C ALA A 286 5.69 -1.76 23.37
N ASP A 287 5.33 -1.66 24.66
CA ASP A 287 5.82 -2.55 25.71
C ASP A 287 5.42 -4.00 25.43
N ARG A 288 4.20 -4.22 24.91
CA ARG A 288 3.71 -5.53 24.48
C ARG A 288 4.50 -6.09 23.32
N LEU A 289 4.81 -5.29 22.30
CA LEU A 289 5.68 -5.72 21.19
C LEU A 289 7.08 -6.12 21.70
N ALA A 290 7.67 -5.31 22.59
CA ALA A 290 8.97 -5.63 23.18
C ALA A 290 8.93 -6.94 23.98
N TRP A 291 7.84 -7.19 24.72
CA TRP A 291 7.62 -8.44 25.43
C TRP A 291 7.45 -9.63 24.47
N VAL A 292 6.62 -9.50 23.43
CA VAL A 292 6.43 -10.56 22.41
C VAL A 292 7.76 -10.90 21.73
N ARG A 293 8.58 -9.91 21.37
CA ARG A 293 9.92 -10.15 20.79
C ARG A 293 10.80 -10.98 21.72
N ARG A 294 10.83 -10.67 23.03
CA ARG A 294 11.57 -11.46 24.02
C ARG A 294 11.03 -12.89 24.12
N LYS A 295 9.71 -13.05 24.14
CA LYS A 295 9.05 -14.37 24.22
C LYS A 295 9.32 -15.21 22.97
N VAL A 296 9.16 -14.66 21.77
CA VAL A 296 9.47 -15.35 20.51
C VAL A 296 10.96 -15.74 20.43
N ALA A 297 11.87 -14.85 20.85
CA ALA A 297 13.29 -15.17 20.92
C ALA A 297 13.60 -16.30 21.93
N GLN A 298 12.85 -16.38 23.03
CA GLN A 298 12.92 -17.50 23.96
C GLN A 298 12.41 -18.79 23.31
N LEU A 299 11.23 -18.79 22.68
CA LEU A 299 10.67 -19.96 22.01
C LEU A 299 11.61 -20.52 20.94
N ARG A 300 12.27 -19.63 20.17
CA ARG A 300 13.32 -20.02 19.21
C ARG A 300 14.48 -20.76 19.87
N ARG A 301 14.98 -20.27 21.00
CA ARG A 301 16.12 -20.88 21.72
C ARG A 301 15.76 -22.17 22.43
N THR A 302 14.57 -22.24 23.03
CA THR A 302 14.15 -23.38 23.86
C THR A 302 13.60 -24.53 23.03
N HIS A 303 12.78 -24.23 22.01
CA HIS A 303 12.06 -25.25 21.25
C HIS A 303 12.56 -25.39 19.80
N GLY A 304 13.42 -24.48 19.32
CA GLY A 304 13.87 -24.52 17.92
C GLY A 304 12.89 -23.89 16.93
N LEU A 305 11.85 -23.19 17.41
CA LEU A 305 10.89 -22.47 16.56
C LEU A 305 11.63 -21.48 15.64
N ALA A 306 11.33 -21.53 14.36
CA ALA A 306 12.02 -20.77 13.30
C ALA A 306 11.05 -20.44 12.17
N ALA A 307 11.41 -19.46 11.34
CA ALA A 307 10.55 -18.93 10.29
C ALA A 307 10.05 -20.00 9.29
N ARG A 308 10.86 -21.03 9.01
CA ARG A 308 10.50 -22.18 8.14
C ARG A 308 9.27 -22.97 8.63
N HIS A 309 8.98 -22.93 9.94
CA HIS A 309 7.84 -23.60 10.54
C HIS A 309 6.56 -22.75 10.52
N VAL A 310 6.59 -21.56 9.90
CA VAL A 310 5.40 -20.71 9.77
C VAL A 310 4.66 -21.08 8.48
N PRO A 311 3.37 -21.46 8.56
CA PRO A 311 2.51 -21.68 7.40
C PRO A 311 2.13 -20.34 6.74
N ALA A 312 1.61 -20.38 5.51
CA ALA A 312 1.17 -19.16 4.83
C ALA A 312 -0.10 -18.52 5.44
N LEU A 313 -0.91 -19.32 6.16
CA LEU A 313 -1.98 -18.85 7.04
C LEU A 313 -1.76 -19.40 8.45
N LEU A 314 -1.69 -18.52 9.46
CA LEU A 314 -1.71 -19.00 10.84
C LEU A 314 -3.04 -19.65 11.16
N PHE A 315 -2.98 -20.72 11.93
CA PHE A 315 -4.12 -21.48 12.42
C PHE A 315 -4.00 -21.67 13.94
N LEU A 316 -5.14 -21.84 14.59
CA LEU A 316 -5.26 -22.13 16.02
C LEU A 316 -5.70 -23.59 16.23
N PRO A 317 -5.57 -24.11 17.47
CA PRO A 317 -6.07 -25.43 17.79
C PRO A 317 -7.52 -25.63 17.35
N GLY A 318 -7.78 -26.74 16.65
CA GLY A 318 -9.11 -27.09 16.12
C GLY A 318 -9.46 -26.50 14.75
N GLU A 319 -8.60 -25.66 14.16
CA GLU A 319 -8.78 -25.16 12.79
C GLU A 319 -8.11 -26.09 11.77
N ASP A 320 -8.91 -26.91 11.06
CA ASP A 320 -8.42 -27.87 10.07
C ASP A 320 -9.26 -27.86 8.77
N PRO A 321 -8.63 -27.85 7.56
CA PRO A 321 -7.21 -27.63 7.30
C PRO A 321 -6.79 -26.15 7.38
N LEU A 322 -7.75 -25.23 7.28
CA LEU A 322 -7.54 -23.78 7.25
C LEU A 322 -8.50 -23.08 8.21
N PRO A 323 -8.14 -21.88 8.70
CA PRO A 323 -9.07 -21.04 9.46
C PRO A 323 -10.32 -20.67 8.64
N PRO A 324 -11.40 -20.16 9.28
CA PRO A 324 -12.55 -19.62 8.57
C PRO A 324 -12.17 -18.58 7.50
N GLY A 325 -12.83 -18.64 6.34
CA GLY A 325 -12.54 -17.80 5.17
C GLY A 325 -12.49 -16.30 5.45
N ALA A 326 -13.38 -15.80 6.33
CA ALA A 326 -13.43 -14.40 6.73
C ALA A 326 -12.16 -13.91 7.45
N LEU A 327 -11.37 -14.83 8.00
CA LEU A 327 -10.15 -14.52 8.75
C LEU A 327 -8.88 -14.63 7.90
N TRP A 328 -8.95 -15.17 6.67
CA TRP A 328 -7.75 -15.50 5.88
C TRP A 328 -6.80 -14.32 5.70
N TRP A 329 -7.33 -13.12 5.42
CA TRP A 329 -6.49 -11.93 5.29
C TRP A 329 -5.71 -11.63 6.57
N HIS A 330 -6.41 -11.59 7.70
CA HIS A 330 -5.78 -11.31 8.99
C HIS A 330 -4.78 -12.40 9.41
N ARG A 331 -5.09 -13.66 9.14
CA ARG A 331 -4.21 -14.81 9.43
C ARG A 331 -2.96 -14.86 8.53
N ALA A 332 -3.07 -14.41 7.28
CA ALA A 332 -1.94 -14.24 6.38
C ALA A 332 -1.00 -13.14 6.89
N GLU A 333 -1.56 -12.00 7.29
CA GLU A 333 -0.79 -10.90 7.88
C GLU A 333 -0.13 -11.30 9.20
N ALA A 334 -0.83 -12.08 10.04
CA ALA A 334 -0.25 -12.62 11.25
C ALA A 334 0.86 -13.64 10.97
N ALA A 335 0.76 -14.46 9.92
CA ALA A 335 1.84 -15.35 9.48
C ALA A 335 3.08 -14.57 9.04
N ILE A 336 2.89 -13.51 8.25
CA ILE A 336 3.96 -12.58 7.85
C ILE A 336 4.61 -11.97 9.08
N ALA A 337 3.82 -11.47 10.03
CA ALA A 337 4.31 -10.90 11.27
C ALA A 337 5.13 -11.89 12.11
N LEU A 338 4.63 -13.11 12.32
CA LEU A 338 5.36 -14.14 13.07
C LEU A 338 6.66 -14.54 12.36
N HIS A 339 6.62 -14.70 11.03
CA HIS A 339 7.79 -14.98 10.23
C HIS A 339 8.84 -13.87 10.37
N MET A 340 8.46 -12.59 10.30
CA MET A 340 9.39 -11.48 10.49
C MET A 340 10.02 -11.46 11.89
N LEU A 341 9.24 -11.77 12.93
CA LEU A 341 9.74 -11.85 14.31
C LEU A 341 10.76 -13.00 14.47
N LEU A 342 10.53 -14.13 13.80
CA LEU A 342 11.42 -15.30 13.84
C LEU A 342 12.66 -15.14 12.96
N ASP A 343 12.52 -14.47 11.82
CA ASP A 343 13.57 -14.12 10.86
C ASP A 343 14.35 -12.88 11.31
N THR A 344 14.89 -12.92 12.53
CA THR A 344 15.67 -11.82 13.10
C THR A 344 17.13 -11.90 12.66
N TYR A 345 17.66 -10.82 12.09
CA TYR A 345 19.08 -10.70 11.76
C TYR A 345 19.96 -10.68 13.02
N ARG A 346 21.26 -10.99 12.87
CA ARG A 346 22.26 -10.89 13.95
C ARG A 346 22.32 -9.51 14.62
N SER A 347 21.89 -8.47 13.91
CA SER A 347 21.77 -7.09 14.41
C SER A 347 20.57 -6.85 15.32
N GLY A 348 19.70 -7.86 15.56
CA GLY A 348 18.47 -7.72 16.34
C GLY A 348 17.30 -7.11 15.58
N ARG A 349 17.48 -6.75 14.29
CA ARG A 349 16.40 -6.28 13.42
C ARG A 349 15.52 -7.44 12.96
N VAL A 350 14.20 -7.22 12.97
CA VAL A 350 13.21 -8.16 12.41
C VAL A 350 13.37 -8.30 10.90
N GLY A 351 12.93 -9.43 10.36
CA GLY A 351 12.91 -9.70 8.93
C GLY A 351 11.97 -8.75 8.19
N SER A 352 12.14 -8.63 6.87
CA SER A 352 11.26 -7.78 6.06
C SER A 352 9.97 -8.51 5.70
N ALA A 353 8.86 -7.76 5.63
CA ALA A 353 7.57 -8.31 5.17
C ALA A 353 7.68 -8.86 3.74
N ALA A 354 8.48 -8.23 2.88
CA ALA A 354 8.72 -8.69 1.52
C ALA A 354 9.40 -10.07 1.47
N SER A 355 10.39 -10.30 2.34
CA SER A 355 11.06 -11.60 2.48
C SER A 355 10.07 -12.69 2.92
N ALA A 356 9.25 -12.39 3.93
CA ALA A 356 8.22 -13.30 4.41
C ALA A 356 7.17 -13.63 3.33
N SER A 357 6.66 -12.63 2.62
CA SER A 357 5.72 -12.85 1.50
C SER A 357 6.34 -13.69 0.38
N HIS A 358 7.60 -13.45 0.04
CA HIS A 358 8.32 -14.26 -0.94
C HIS A 358 8.46 -15.73 -0.48
N ALA A 359 8.78 -15.97 0.80
CA ALA A 359 8.84 -17.31 1.38
C ALA A 359 7.49 -18.05 1.34
N PHE A 360 6.38 -17.30 1.33
CA PHE A 360 5.03 -17.84 1.15
C PHE A 360 4.59 -17.93 -0.32
N GLY A 361 5.38 -17.42 -1.28
CA GLY A 361 5.02 -17.43 -2.71
C GLY A 361 4.02 -16.35 -3.10
N THR A 362 3.91 -15.27 -2.33
CA THR A 362 3.00 -14.15 -2.61
C THR A 362 3.79 -12.86 -2.86
N ALA A 363 3.23 -11.98 -3.70
CA ALA A 363 3.71 -10.60 -3.84
C ALA A 363 2.82 -9.71 -2.97
N ARG A 364 3.37 -9.09 -1.93
CA ARG A 364 2.62 -8.19 -1.06
C ARG A 364 2.29 -6.91 -1.82
N THR A 365 1.00 -6.60 -1.93
CA THR A 365 0.51 -5.37 -2.56
C THR A 365 0.01 -4.33 -1.54
N GLU A 366 -0.28 -4.75 -0.30
CA GLU A 366 -0.88 -3.89 0.74
C GLU A 366 -0.26 -4.11 2.13
N SER A 367 -0.27 -3.08 2.99
CA SER A 367 0.29 -3.17 4.35
C SER A 367 -0.77 -3.17 5.45
N SER A 368 -0.70 -4.13 6.39
CA SER A 368 -1.57 -4.18 7.58
C SER A 368 -0.95 -3.51 8.80
N ARG A 369 -1.81 -3.03 9.70
CA ARG A 369 -1.42 -2.42 10.99
C ARG A 369 -0.51 -3.33 11.83
N LEU A 370 -0.75 -4.63 11.81
CA LEU A 370 0.05 -5.63 12.54
C LEU A 370 1.49 -5.68 12.01
N VAL A 371 1.65 -5.89 10.71
CA VAL A 371 2.98 -5.97 10.07
C VAL A 371 3.71 -4.64 10.14
N ASP A 372 2.99 -3.54 9.95
CA ASP A 372 3.53 -2.19 10.13
C ASP A 372 4.01 -1.94 11.56
N GLY A 373 3.22 -2.31 12.57
CA GLY A 373 3.57 -2.16 13.99
C GLY A 373 4.88 -2.87 14.35
N ILE A 374 5.12 -4.05 13.75
CA ILE A 374 6.37 -4.80 13.93
C ILE A 374 7.53 -4.21 13.11
N THR A 375 7.27 -3.80 11.86
CA THR A 375 8.27 -3.24 10.93
C THR A 375 8.88 -1.95 11.46
N PHE A 376 8.04 -1.05 11.96
CA PHE A 376 8.43 0.28 12.46
C PHE A 376 8.70 0.32 13.96
N ASP A 377 8.66 -0.85 14.63
CA ASP A 377 8.83 -0.95 16.08
C ASP A 377 7.82 -0.10 16.89
N ALA A 378 6.62 0.07 16.34
CA ALA A 378 5.61 1.01 16.86
C ALA A 378 4.70 0.39 17.94
N GLY A 379 4.43 -0.92 17.86
CA GLY A 379 3.63 -1.62 18.86
C GLY A 379 2.79 -2.76 18.32
N LEU A 380 2.13 -3.47 19.24
CA LEU A 380 1.30 -4.64 18.97
C LEU A 380 0.05 -4.63 19.85
N THR A 381 -1.13 -4.80 19.24
CA THR A 381 -2.38 -4.89 20.01
C THR A 381 -2.43 -6.16 20.85
N ASP A 382 -3.27 -6.18 21.88
CA ASP A 382 -3.44 -7.35 22.76
C ASP A 382 -3.95 -8.58 21.98
N ALA A 383 -4.92 -8.37 21.08
CA ALA A 383 -5.46 -9.42 20.23
C ALA A 383 -4.40 -10.00 19.29
N ASP A 384 -3.58 -9.14 18.66
CA ASP A 384 -2.50 -9.59 17.77
C ASP A 384 -1.40 -10.34 18.55
N ALA A 385 -1.04 -9.84 19.73
CA ALA A 385 -0.05 -10.49 20.59
C ALA A 385 -0.52 -11.89 21.04
N THR A 386 -1.77 -11.99 21.48
CA THR A 386 -2.39 -13.25 21.87
C THR A 386 -2.44 -14.22 20.70
N LEU A 387 -2.85 -13.75 19.52
CA LEU A 387 -2.86 -14.53 18.29
C LEU A 387 -1.47 -15.09 17.95
N LEU A 388 -0.46 -14.25 17.88
CA LEU A 388 0.89 -14.65 17.48
C LEU A 388 1.49 -15.67 18.45
N LEU A 389 1.32 -15.47 19.76
CA LEU A 389 1.86 -16.38 20.76
C LEU A 389 1.09 -17.70 20.84
N THR A 390 -0.24 -17.66 20.76
CA THR A 390 -1.07 -18.88 20.75
C THR A 390 -0.75 -19.72 19.52
N ALA A 391 -0.58 -19.09 18.36
CA ALA A 391 -0.17 -19.79 17.15
C ALA A 391 1.25 -20.35 17.28
N ALA A 392 2.20 -19.60 17.86
CA ALA A 392 3.57 -20.09 18.08
C ALA A 392 3.61 -21.30 19.03
N ASP A 393 2.86 -21.27 20.12
CA ASP A 393 2.74 -22.40 21.05
C ASP A 393 2.08 -23.61 20.37
N HIS A 394 1.08 -23.38 19.51
CA HIS A 394 0.45 -24.46 18.74
C HIS A 394 1.41 -25.08 17.72
N LEU A 395 2.23 -24.28 17.02
CA LEU A 395 3.25 -24.82 16.10
C LEU A 395 4.27 -25.70 16.83
N ILE A 396 4.59 -25.38 18.08
CA ILE A 396 5.46 -26.20 18.94
C ILE A 396 4.74 -27.50 19.33
N ALA A 397 3.46 -27.43 19.68
CA ALA A 397 2.65 -28.61 20.00
C ALA A 397 2.49 -29.55 18.79
N GLU A 398 2.42 -29.00 17.57
CA GLU A 398 2.41 -29.73 16.29
C GLU A 398 3.82 -30.18 15.84
N HIS A 399 4.77 -30.30 16.77
CA HIS A 399 6.12 -30.80 16.51
C HIS A 399 6.94 -30.01 15.48
N LEU A 400 6.66 -28.71 15.30
CA LEU A 400 7.43 -27.82 14.42
C LEU A 400 7.57 -28.36 12.99
N VAL A 401 6.43 -28.64 12.35
CA VAL A 401 6.39 -28.98 10.92
C VAL A 401 7.14 -27.94 10.07
N ASP A 402 8.04 -28.41 9.19
CA ASP A 402 8.74 -27.55 8.23
C ASP A 402 7.84 -27.22 7.02
N TYR A 403 6.98 -26.21 7.18
CA TYR A 403 6.08 -25.77 6.13
C TYR A 403 6.79 -25.16 4.93
N GLN A 404 7.99 -24.59 5.09
CA GLN A 404 8.78 -24.09 3.97
C GLN A 404 9.24 -25.24 3.08
N HIS A 405 9.82 -26.29 3.67
CA HIS A 405 10.18 -27.49 2.94
C HIS A 405 8.98 -28.11 2.22
N ARG A 406 7.83 -28.20 2.90
CA ARG A 406 6.60 -28.72 2.27
C ARG A 406 6.16 -27.90 1.05
N ARG A 407 6.20 -26.56 1.13
CA ARG A 407 5.89 -25.69 -0.02
C ARG A 407 6.88 -25.91 -1.17
N ASP A 408 8.17 -25.95 -0.87
CA ASP A 408 9.22 -26.08 -1.87
C ASP A 408 9.17 -27.46 -2.57
N ALA A 409 8.90 -28.53 -1.83
CA ALA A 409 8.75 -29.88 -2.37
C ALA A 409 7.47 -30.06 -3.21
N LEU A 410 6.39 -29.37 -2.84
CA LEU A 410 5.09 -29.47 -3.52
C LEU A 410 4.95 -28.53 -4.74
N ARG A 411 5.69 -27.41 -4.80
CA ARG A 411 5.62 -26.45 -5.92
C ARG A 411 5.86 -27.04 -7.32
N PRO A 412 6.83 -27.93 -7.54
CA PRO A 412 7.05 -28.55 -8.86
C PRO A 412 5.81 -29.32 -9.34
N HIS A 413 5.62 -29.44 -10.66
CA HIS A 413 4.56 -30.29 -11.18
C HIS A 413 4.89 -31.77 -10.94
N ASP A 414 3.89 -32.55 -10.51
CA ASP A 414 4.03 -33.98 -10.25
C ASP A 414 3.22 -34.81 -11.25
N PRO A 415 3.89 -35.47 -12.22
CA PRO A 415 3.23 -36.28 -13.23
C PRO A 415 2.65 -37.59 -12.66
N THR A 416 3.10 -38.03 -11.48
CA THR A 416 2.68 -39.31 -10.89
C THR A 416 1.30 -39.23 -10.22
N LEU A 417 0.86 -38.04 -9.81
CA LEU A 417 -0.48 -37.79 -9.26
C LEU A 417 -1.60 -38.19 -10.25
N SER A 418 -1.44 -37.85 -11.52
CA SER A 418 -2.39 -38.24 -12.57
C SER A 418 -2.47 -39.76 -12.76
N ALA A 419 -1.38 -40.48 -12.50
CA ALA A 419 -1.36 -41.95 -12.56
C ALA A 419 -2.06 -42.59 -11.35
N LEU A 420 -1.91 -42.00 -10.16
CA LEU A 420 -2.63 -42.41 -8.96
C LEU A 420 -4.13 -42.25 -9.13
N LEU A 421 -4.59 -41.09 -9.60
CA LEU A 421 -6.03 -40.81 -9.75
C LEU A 421 -6.73 -41.74 -10.75
N ARG A 422 -6.02 -42.28 -11.74
CA ARG A 422 -6.58 -43.29 -12.67
C ARG A 422 -6.86 -44.64 -12.01
N ARG A 423 -6.24 -44.92 -10.86
CA ARG A 423 -6.37 -46.18 -10.11
C ARG A 423 -7.39 -46.10 -8.97
N LEU A 424 -7.86 -44.89 -8.66
CA LEU A 424 -8.81 -44.63 -7.58
C LEU A 424 -10.23 -44.44 -8.16
N PRO A 425 -11.28 -44.60 -7.33
CA PRO A 425 -12.63 -44.21 -7.70
C PRO A 425 -12.66 -42.78 -8.26
N ALA A 426 -13.45 -42.56 -9.30
CA ALA A 426 -13.48 -41.29 -10.01
C ALA A 426 -13.85 -40.15 -9.04
N PRO A 427 -12.97 -39.15 -8.86
CA PRO A 427 -13.27 -38.02 -7.99
C PRO A 427 -14.47 -37.22 -8.54
N PRO A 428 -15.22 -36.50 -7.70
CA PRO A 428 -16.29 -35.63 -8.17
C PRO A 428 -15.72 -34.59 -9.16
N ALA A 429 -16.20 -34.65 -10.40
CA ALA A 429 -15.76 -33.75 -11.45
C ALA A 429 -16.35 -32.35 -11.26
N THR A 430 -15.53 -31.32 -11.45
CA THR A 430 -16.02 -29.95 -11.66
C THR A 430 -15.79 -29.54 -13.10
N PRO A 431 -16.71 -28.81 -13.76
CA PRO A 431 -16.63 -28.50 -15.19
C PRO A 431 -15.34 -27.77 -15.59
N ASP A 432 -14.78 -26.98 -14.68
CA ASP A 432 -13.74 -26.00 -14.99
C ASP A 432 -12.32 -26.48 -14.62
N TRP A 433 -12.17 -27.60 -13.93
CA TRP A 433 -10.88 -28.04 -13.36
C TRP A 433 -10.67 -29.55 -13.45
N SER A 434 -9.44 -29.96 -13.78
CA SER A 434 -9.12 -31.38 -13.87
C SER A 434 -9.09 -32.03 -12.47
N PRO A 435 -9.41 -33.33 -12.36
CA PRO A 435 -9.28 -34.05 -11.09
C PRO A 435 -7.85 -33.99 -10.49
N ALA A 436 -6.83 -33.91 -11.35
CA ALA A 436 -5.44 -33.76 -10.92
C ALA A 436 -5.17 -32.40 -10.27
N ASP A 437 -5.73 -31.31 -10.81
CA ASP A 437 -5.60 -29.97 -10.24
C ASP A 437 -6.31 -29.87 -8.88
N LEU A 438 -7.50 -30.47 -8.77
CA LEU A 438 -8.26 -30.52 -7.52
C LEU A 438 -7.55 -31.35 -6.44
N ALA A 439 -7.00 -32.51 -6.82
CA ALA A 439 -6.23 -33.36 -5.91
C ALA A 439 -4.92 -32.70 -5.48
N TYR A 440 -4.20 -32.05 -6.39
CA TYR A 440 -3.01 -31.27 -6.06
C TYR A 440 -3.36 -30.13 -5.11
N GLY A 441 -4.43 -29.37 -5.41
CA GLY A 441 -4.88 -28.29 -4.56
C GLY A 441 -5.26 -28.78 -3.16
N TRP A 442 -5.87 -29.97 -3.06
CA TRP A 442 -6.20 -30.60 -1.78
C TRP A 442 -4.93 -30.95 -0.99
N ILE A 443 -3.95 -31.62 -1.63
CA ILE A 443 -2.64 -31.92 -1.03
C ILE A 443 -1.96 -30.63 -0.55
N TRP A 444 -1.95 -29.59 -1.39
CA TRP A 444 -1.36 -28.30 -1.05
C TRP A 444 -1.97 -27.72 0.23
N VAL A 445 -3.30 -27.62 0.28
CA VAL A 445 -4.02 -27.03 1.43
C VAL A 445 -3.77 -27.80 2.71
N HIS A 446 -3.84 -29.14 2.67
CA HIS A 446 -3.70 -29.98 3.85
C HIS A 446 -2.26 -30.06 4.38
N HIS A 447 -1.26 -30.15 3.50
CA HIS A 447 0.12 -30.32 3.94
C HIS A 447 0.86 -28.99 4.16
N THR A 448 0.54 -27.93 3.41
CA THR A 448 1.21 -26.62 3.56
C THR A 448 0.47 -25.63 4.47
N ARG A 449 -0.80 -25.93 4.80
CA ARG A 449 -1.72 -25.00 5.49
C ARG A 449 -1.82 -23.66 4.77
N GLY A 450 -1.67 -23.68 3.44
CA GLY A 450 -1.68 -22.52 2.56
C GLY A 450 -2.88 -22.53 1.61
N PRO A 451 -3.57 -21.40 1.41
CA PRO A 451 -4.60 -21.26 0.39
C PRO A 451 -3.96 -21.24 -1.00
N LEU A 452 -4.74 -21.52 -2.05
CA LEU A 452 -4.17 -21.75 -3.38
C LEU A 452 -3.51 -20.54 -4.05
N TYR A 453 -3.81 -19.32 -3.62
CA TYR A 453 -3.08 -18.13 -4.07
C TYR A 453 -1.61 -18.12 -3.61
N THR A 454 -1.20 -19.06 -2.75
CA THR A 454 0.21 -19.29 -2.36
C THR A 454 0.87 -20.43 -3.13
N SER A 455 0.10 -21.11 -3.98
CA SER A 455 0.53 -22.27 -4.78
C SER A 455 0.82 -21.88 -6.24
N THR A 456 1.15 -22.88 -7.06
CA THR A 456 1.25 -22.74 -8.53
C THR A 456 -0.11 -22.69 -9.23
N LEU A 457 -1.20 -23.10 -8.57
CA LEU A 457 -2.57 -23.05 -9.11
C LEU A 457 -3.33 -21.83 -8.55
N THR A 458 -2.83 -20.62 -8.81
CA THR A 458 -3.40 -19.39 -8.26
C THR A 458 -4.82 -19.10 -8.70
N ASP A 459 -5.22 -19.59 -9.87
CA ASP A 459 -6.54 -19.36 -10.46
C ASP A 459 -7.63 -20.29 -9.90
N LEU A 460 -7.24 -21.41 -9.27
CA LEU A 460 -8.18 -22.36 -8.69
C LEU A 460 -8.67 -21.84 -7.32
N PRO A 461 -9.99 -21.61 -7.13
CA PRO A 461 -10.50 -21.11 -5.86
C PRO A 461 -10.30 -22.12 -4.74
N THR A 462 -9.77 -21.67 -3.60
CA THR A 462 -9.56 -22.55 -2.43
C THR A 462 -10.87 -23.16 -1.92
N SER A 463 -11.99 -22.44 -2.02
CA SER A 463 -13.32 -22.95 -1.67
C SER A 463 -13.75 -24.15 -2.52
N THR A 464 -13.37 -24.19 -3.80
CA THR A 464 -13.63 -25.32 -4.70
C THR A 464 -12.89 -26.57 -4.24
N VAL A 465 -11.62 -26.43 -3.85
CA VAL A 465 -10.82 -27.53 -3.29
C VAL A 465 -11.35 -28.03 -1.95
N LEU A 466 -11.75 -27.14 -1.06
CA LEU A 466 -12.34 -27.55 0.23
C LEU A 466 -13.67 -28.30 0.03
N ARG A 467 -14.48 -27.91 -0.96
CA ARG A 467 -15.69 -28.63 -1.35
C ARG A 467 -15.38 -29.99 -1.96
N PHE A 468 -14.37 -30.06 -2.84
CA PHE A 468 -13.87 -31.32 -3.40
C PHE A 468 -13.41 -32.27 -2.28
N GLY A 469 -12.57 -31.79 -1.35
CA GLY A 469 -12.08 -32.58 -0.22
C GLY A 469 -13.19 -33.17 0.65
N ARG A 470 -14.26 -32.41 0.91
CA ARG A 470 -15.44 -32.90 1.65
C ARG A 470 -16.19 -34.02 0.92
N ALA A 471 -16.16 -34.03 -0.40
CA ALA A 471 -16.82 -35.03 -1.23
C ALA A 471 -15.93 -36.25 -1.53
N LEU A 472 -14.63 -36.21 -1.17
CA LEU A 472 -13.73 -37.36 -1.31
C LEU A 472 -14.07 -38.47 -0.32
N ASP A 473 -14.06 -39.71 -0.81
CA ASP A 473 -14.09 -40.92 0.01
C ASP A 473 -12.83 -41.01 0.91
N PRO A 474 -12.94 -41.59 2.12
CA PRO A 474 -11.81 -41.75 3.03
C PRO A 474 -10.61 -42.47 2.42
N GLU A 475 -10.83 -43.49 1.58
CA GLU A 475 -9.77 -44.23 0.89
C GLU A 475 -8.99 -43.34 -0.09
N VAL A 476 -9.69 -42.45 -0.81
CA VAL A 476 -9.05 -41.49 -1.72
C VAL A 476 -8.25 -40.47 -0.93
N ARG A 477 -8.76 -39.99 0.22
CA ARG A 477 -8.01 -39.07 1.09
C ARG A 477 -6.74 -39.74 1.64
N LEU A 478 -6.82 -41.00 2.07
CA LEU A 478 -5.67 -41.75 2.54
C LEU A 478 -4.62 -41.89 1.42
N ALA A 479 -5.04 -42.30 0.22
CA ALA A 479 -4.14 -42.43 -0.92
C ALA A 479 -3.46 -41.11 -1.31
N LEU A 480 -4.18 -39.99 -1.27
CA LEU A 480 -3.61 -38.66 -1.51
C LEU A 480 -2.64 -38.23 -0.40
N THR A 481 -2.91 -38.62 0.85
CA THR A 481 -2.02 -38.36 2.00
C THR A 481 -0.73 -39.16 1.88
N ASP A 482 -0.81 -40.46 1.59
CA ASP A 482 0.35 -41.34 1.38
C ASP A 482 1.21 -40.85 0.21
N HIS A 483 0.56 -40.40 -0.87
CA HIS A 483 1.23 -39.79 -2.01
C HIS A 483 1.99 -38.53 -1.63
N ALA A 484 1.36 -37.64 -0.86
CA ALA A 484 2.00 -36.44 -0.35
C ALA A 484 3.18 -36.77 0.58
N HIS A 485 3.04 -37.74 1.49
CA HIS A 485 4.11 -38.17 2.40
C HIS A 485 5.31 -38.74 1.64
N THR A 486 5.06 -39.56 0.63
CA THR A 486 6.11 -40.09 -0.27
C THR A 486 6.87 -38.95 -0.94
N ARG A 487 6.15 -37.95 -1.44
CA ARG A 487 6.74 -36.79 -2.12
C ARG A 487 7.51 -35.86 -1.18
N LEU A 488 7.08 -35.77 0.07
CA LEU A 488 7.76 -35.02 1.14
C LEU A 488 8.95 -35.78 1.75
N GLY A 489 9.33 -36.94 1.18
CA GLY A 489 10.53 -37.68 1.56
C GLY A 489 10.37 -38.65 2.72
N GLY A 490 9.14 -39.06 3.07
CA GLY A 490 8.87 -40.16 4.02
C GLY A 490 9.32 -39.92 5.49
N ALA A 491 9.87 -38.76 5.82
CA ALA A 491 10.37 -38.44 7.17
C ALA A 491 9.44 -37.48 7.93
N LEU A 492 8.13 -37.71 7.87
CA LEU A 492 7.12 -36.86 8.52
C LEU A 492 5.97 -37.65 9.17
N ASP A 493 6.21 -38.86 9.68
CA ASP A 493 5.26 -39.56 10.56
C ASP A 493 5.97 -40.11 11.81
N ASP A 494 5.81 -39.39 12.90
CA ASP A 494 5.18 -39.93 14.11
C ASP A 494 4.04 -38.97 14.49
N ALA A 495 3.06 -38.83 13.59
CA ALA A 495 1.78 -38.19 13.88
C ALA A 495 0.68 -38.84 13.05
N VAL A 496 0.37 -40.08 13.40
CA VAL A 496 -0.90 -40.72 13.03
C VAL A 496 -2.03 -39.74 13.36
N PRO A 497 -2.94 -39.40 12.43
CA PRO A 497 -4.10 -38.59 12.78
C PRO A 497 -4.88 -39.35 13.85
N ALA A 498 -5.06 -38.70 15.01
CA ALA A 498 -5.91 -39.22 16.08
C ALA A 498 -7.23 -39.66 15.46
N ALA A 499 -7.49 -40.96 15.54
CA ALA A 499 -8.76 -41.54 15.22
C ALA A 499 -9.85 -40.69 15.87
N VAL A 500 -10.90 -40.41 15.11
CA VAL A 500 -12.14 -39.83 15.61
C VAL A 500 -12.58 -40.66 16.83
N VAL A 501 -12.26 -40.17 18.02
CA VAL A 501 -12.86 -40.66 19.26
C VAL A 501 -14.28 -40.11 19.25
N VAL A 502 -15.18 -40.87 18.66
CA VAL A 502 -16.60 -40.75 18.96
C VAL A 502 -16.73 -41.00 20.46
N PRO A 503 -17.22 -40.04 21.27
CA PRO A 503 -17.44 -40.30 22.69
C PRO A 503 -18.44 -41.46 22.80
N ARG A 504 -18.03 -42.56 23.43
CA ARG A 504 -18.97 -43.59 23.85
C ARG A 504 -19.89 -42.98 24.90
N LEU A 505 -21.17 -42.90 24.57
CA LEU A 505 -22.26 -42.31 25.34
C LEU A 505 -22.64 -43.12 26.60
N TRP A 506 -21.70 -43.74 27.33
CA TRP A 506 -22.05 -44.58 28.48
C TRP A 506 -21.14 -44.50 29.72
N ASP A 507 -20.08 -43.68 29.73
CA ASP A 507 -19.24 -43.53 30.94
C ASP A 507 -19.58 -42.24 31.73
N LEU A 508 -20.87 -42.05 32.02
CA LEU A 508 -21.36 -41.25 33.15
C LEU A 508 -22.44 -42.05 33.86
N ALA A 509 -22.01 -42.90 34.79
CA ALA A 509 -22.81 -43.45 35.88
C ALA A 509 -21.97 -43.41 37.16
#